data_AF-A0A7V1WC45-F1
#
_entry.id   AF-A0A7V1WC45-F1
#
_cell.length_a   1.000
_cell.length_b   1.000
_cell.length_c   1.000
_cell.angle_alpha   90.00
_cell.angle_beta   90.00
_cell.angle_gamma   90.00
#
_symmetry.space_group_name_H-M   'P 1'
#
loop_
_entity.id
_entity.type
_entity.pdbx_description
1 polymer ?
#
loop_
_entity_poly.entity_id
_entity_poly.type
_entity_poly.pdbx_seq_one_letter_code
_entity_poly.pdbx_strand_id
1 'polypeptide(L)'
;MAAGTAGWRNGTSGIRREEPTPAERVREEIAAWDAVFRDAFRMPPYNPDEMVQRHGADLYDRMMTDAQVRASINTKRYALLARPWQVFPAVREHDHPEFCRGCEARDFVEAALRGLKGPDGGLRDFRHTLFEMMSAFYRGFSLAEMVWRVEARGRWAGRYALAAIKFKHPKQIGFELDEFLNVRAVTSMTPAGGFVSIPRGKCLLYIYNGRDELPYGDSDLRAVYKHWYSKNRIIELWNLRLQRFGIPFAYANAPAAGSQAATQVQQVLREFQQDSSAVFPPNVRPQILETRDSGTDPFLAALEWHNQQIAIGILLQTLTSGEGIRSGSMALGRVHFDILLFALECMKQDVESAVNAQIVRPLVDLNWSHGLYPQFSLGNINEKDVVQLAQAMNVLLTHQVVGPREPILREMFNLPPLEE
;
A
#
# COMPACT_ATOMS: atom_id res chain seq x y z
N MET A 1 -12.03 4.55 -64.78
CA MET A 1 -12.27 3.14 -65.21
C MET A 1 -11.32 2.26 -64.41
N ALA A 2 -11.84 1.10 -64.01
CA ALA A 2 -11.37 0.20 -62.95
C ALA A 2 -9.87 -0.15 -62.94
N ALA A 3 -9.30 -0.22 -61.73
CA ALA A 3 -8.09 -0.97 -61.42
C ALA A 3 -8.39 -1.98 -60.29
N GLY A 4 -8.33 -3.27 -60.65
CA GLY A 4 -7.87 -4.41 -59.84
C GLY A 4 -8.48 -4.66 -58.46
N THR A 5 -9.53 -5.49 -58.41
CA THR A 5 -9.94 -6.23 -57.22
C THR A 5 -8.95 -7.36 -56.90
N ALA A 6 -8.18 -7.22 -55.82
CA ALA A 6 -7.48 -8.33 -55.18
C ALA A 6 -8.26 -8.75 -53.92
N GLY A 7 -8.87 -9.94 -53.99
CA GLY A 7 -9.67 -10.50 -52.91
C GLY A 7 -8.82 -10.89 -51.70
N TRP A 8 -9.14 -10.30 -50.55
CA TRP A 8 -8.69 -10.79 -49.25
C TRP A 8 -9.47 -12.05 -48.91
N ARG A 9 -8.81 -13.22 -49.00
CA ARG A 9 -9.35 -14.46 -48.47
C ARG A 9 -9.30 -14.39 -46.94
N ASN A 10 -10.47 -14.35 -46.32
CA ASN A 10 -10.64 -14.55 -44.87
C ASN A 10 -10.14 -15.95 -44.48
N GLY A 11 -9.00 -16.01 -43.82
CA GLY A 11 -8.51 -17.16 -43.08
C GLY A 11 -8.78 -16.99 -41.59
N THR A 12 -10.04 -16.94 -41.18
CA THR A 12 -10.41 -17.10 -39.77
C THR A 12 -10.28 -18.56 -39.37
N SER A 13 -9.05 -19.02 -39.10
CA SER A 13 -8.85 -20.25 -38.32
C SER A 13 -9.16 -19.90 -36.87
N GLY A 14 -10.35 -20.29 -36.41
CA GLY A 14 -10.73 -20.20 -35.01
C GLY A 14 -9.76 -20.99 -34.15
N ILE A 15 -8.85 -20.30 -33.47
CA ILE A 15 -8.10 -20.88 -32.37
C ILE A 15 -9.10 -21.01 -31.22
N ARG A 16 -9.75 -22.17 -31.11
CA ARG A 16 -10.31 -22.61 -29.82
C ARG A 16 -9.10 -22.72 -28.88
N ARG A 17 -8.92 -21.74 -28.01
CA ARG A 17 -7.87 -21.72 -27.00
C ARG A 17 -8.21 -22.75 -25.93
N GLU A 18 -7.28 -23.67 -25.69
CA GLU A 18 -7.39 -24.65 -24.63
C GLU A 18 -7.29 -23.95 -23.27
N GLU A 19 -8.19 -24.29 -22.36
CA GLU A 19 -8.00 -23.94 -20.96
C GLU A 19 -6.69 -24.57 -20.46
N PRO A 20 -5.91 -23.88 -19.61
CA PRO A 20 -4.66 -24.43 -19.11
C PRO A 20 -4.94 -25.76 -18.41
N THR A 21 -4.14 -26.76 -18.77
CA THR A 21 -4.25 -28.11 -18.23
C THR A 21 -4.06 -28.10 -16.71
N PRO A 22 -4.59 -29.09 -15.98
CA PRO A 22 -4.37 -29.19 -14.54
C PRO A 22 -2.88 -29.15 -14.13
N ALA A 23 -2.00 -29.74 -14.95
CA ALA A 23 -0.56 -29.73 -14.71
C ALA A 23 0.04 -28.33 -14.84
N GLU A 24 -0.39 -27.55 -15.83
CA GLU A 24 0.03 -26.16 -16.00
C GLU A 24 -0.47 -25.29 -14.85
N ARG A 25 -1.70 -25.51 -14.34
CA ARG A 25 -2.23 -24.76 -13.19
C ARG A 25 -1.40 -24.90 -11.91
N VAL A 26 -0.74 -26.04 -11.71
CA VAL A 26 0.05 -26.35 -10.51
C VAL A 26 1.45 -25.72 -10.54
N ARG A 27 2.01 -25.48 -11.73
CA ARG A 27 3.34 -24.89 -11.89
C ARG A 27 3.30 -23.38 -11.61
N GLU A 28 4.28 -22.89 -10.85
CA GLU A 28 4.55 -21.46 -10.70
C GLU A 28 5.30 -20.94 -11.92
N GLU A 29 4.80 -19.88 -12.52
CA GLU A 29 5.29 -19.31 -13.77
C GLU A 29 5.97 -17.95 -13.57
N ILE A 30 5.63 -17.17 -12.52
CA ILE A 30 6.26 -15.86 -12.27
C ILE A 30 7.46 -15.97 -11.32
N ALA A 31 8.63 -15.51 -11.75
CA ALA A 31 9.78 -15.30 -10.87
C ALA A 31 9.84 -13.86 -10.29
N ALA A 32 10.42 -13.69 -9.10
CA ALA A 32 10.69 -12.36 -8.52
C ALA A 32 12.11 -11.90 -8.87
N TRP A 33 12.29 -10.68 -9.40
CA TRP A 33 13.59 -10.14 -9.81
C TRP A 33 13.79 -8.67 -9.40
N ASP A 34 14.94 -8.34 -8.80
CA ASP A 34 15.30 -6.95 -8.50
C ASP A 34 16.59 -6.47 -9.20
N ALA A 35 16.59 -5.17 -9.48
CA ALA A 35 17.66 -4.24 -9.86
C ALA A 35 18.48 -4.44 -11.16
N VAL A 36 18.87 -5.65 -11.56
CA VAL A 36 19.97 -5.80 -12.57
C VAL A 36 19.56 -5.48 -14.01
N PHE A 37 18.27 -5.56 -14.34
CA PHE A 37 17.76 -5.35 -15.71
C PHE A 37 16.71 -4.24 -15.80
N ARG A 38 16.86 -3.16 -15.01
CA ARG A 38 15.92 -2.02 -15.00
C ARG A 38 15.61 -1.49 -16.40
N ASP A 39 16.62 -1.48 -17.28
CA ASP A 39 16.52 -0.92 -18.63
C ASP A 39 15.85 -1.87 -19.63
N ALA A 40 15.59 -3.13 -19.25
CA ALA A 40 14.85 -4.10 -20.07
C ALA A 40 13.33 -4.09 -19.78
N PHE A 41 12.88 -3.35 -18.75
CA PHE A 41 11.46 -3.19 -18.45
C PHE A 41 10.81 -2.29 -19.52
N ARG A 42 10.26 -2.91 -20.56
CA ARG A 42 9.16 -2.30 -21.31
C ARG A 42 7.90 -2.50 -20.48
N MET A 43 7.44 -1.45 -19.81
CA MET A 43 6.04 -1.43 -19.35
C MET A 43 5.11 -1.75 -20.53
N PRO A 44 3.96 -2.41 -20.29
CA PRO A 44 2.90 -2.57 -21.28
C PRO A 44 2.47 -1.21 -21.86
N PRO A 45 1.87 -1.17 -23.07
CA PRO A 45 1.69 0.04 -23.85
C PRO A 45 0.84 1.04 -23.07
N TYR A 46 1.49 2.10 -22.58
CA TYR A 46 0.89 3.26 -21.91
C TYR A 46 0.23 3.00 -20.52
N ASN A 47 0.97 3.28 -19.44
CA ASN A 47 0.37 3.59 -18.13
C ASN A 47 -0.02 5.08 -18.12
N PRO A 48 -1.30 5.47 -17.95
CA PRO A 48 -1.73 6.87 -18.02
C PRO A 48 -1.20 7.74 -16.87
N ASP A 49 -0.66 7.15 -15.80
CA ASP A 49 -0.11 7.90 -14.69
C ASP A 49 1.25 8.53 -15.04
N GLU A 50 1.20 9.81 -15.36
CA GLU A 50 2.36 10.64 -15.68
C GLU A 50 3.44 10.62 -14.58
N MET A 51 3.07 10.42 -13.31
CA MET A 51 4.03 10.40 -12.20
C MET A 51 4.86 9.12 -12.22
N VAL A 52 4.23 8.00 -12.51
CA VAL A 52 4.91 6.70 -12.68
C VAL A 52 5.79 6.72 -13.92
N GLN A 53 5.34 7.36 -15.01
CA GLN A 53 6.17 7.53 -16.21
C GLN A 53 7.43 8.37 -15.93
N ARG A 54 7.30 9.48 -15.19
CA ARG A 54 8.41 10.41 -14.92
C ARG A 54 9.38 9.92 -13.85
N HIS A 55 8.89 9.23 -12.81
CA HIS A 55 9.69 8.89 -11.63
C HIS A 55 9.90 7.39 -11.40
N GLY A 56 9.30 6.55 -12.23
CA GLY A 56 9.36 5.09 -12.13
C GLY A 56 8.26 4.47 -11.27
N ALA A 57 8.06 3.17 -11.42
CA ALA A 57 7.06 2.38 -10.68
C ALA A 57 7.31 2.32 -9.16
N ASP A 58 8.54 2.61 -8.72
CA ASP A 58 8.94 2.62 -7.31
C ASP A 58 8.58 3.93 -6.59
N LEU A 59 8.05 4.94 -7.30
CA LEU A 59 7.70 6.23 -6.71
C LEU A 59 6.80 6.07 -5.48
N TYR A 60 5.71 5.32 -5.61
CA TYR A 60 4.74 5.15 -4.53
C TYR A 60 5.29 4.33 -3.36
N ASP A 61 6.20 3.40 -3.62
CA ASP A 61 6.94 2.69 -2.57
C ASP A 61 7.87 3.62 -1.80
N ARG A 62 8.53 4.56 -2.49
CA ARG A 62 9.31 5.62 -1.83
C ARG A 62 8.43 6.55 -1.00
N MET A 63 7.24 6.89 -1.47
CA MET A 63 6.29 7.68 -0.66
C MET A 63 5.87 6.95 0.61
N MET A 64 5.73 5.63 0.57
CA MET A 64 5.43 4.80 1.74
C MET A 64 6.56 4.77 2.79
N THR A 65 7.72 5.39 2.57
CA THR A 65 8.73 5.62 3.63
C THR A 65 8.41 6.82 4.52
N ASP A 66 7.51 7.72 4.09
CA ASP A 66 7.04 8.82 4.91
C ASP A 66 6.08 8.33 5.99
N ALA A 67 6.31 8.77 7.24
CA ALA A 67 5.53 8.32 8.40
C ALA A 67 4.03 8.65 8.29
N GLN A 68 3.67 9.84 7.80
CA GLN A 68 2.28 10.26 7.69
C GLN A 68 1.56 9.52 6.57
N VAL A 69 2.23 9.34 5.43
CA VAL A 69 1.71 8.56 4.29
C VAL A 69 1.45 7.11 4.73
N ARG A 70 2.47 6.47 5.33
CA ARG A 70 2.38 5.07 5.79
C ARG A 70 1.29 4.89 6.84
N ALA A 71 1.22 5.79 7.82
CA ALA A 71 0.19 5.75 8.85
C ALA A 71 -1.21 5.82 8.22
N SER A 72 -1.44 6.78 7.32
CA SER A 72 -2.74 7.00 6.69
C SER A 72 -3.19 5.80 5.84
N ILE A 73 -2.30 5.25 4.99
CA ILE A 73 -2.63 4.07 4.17
C ILE A 73 -2.87 2.84 5.05
N ASN A 74 -2.04 2.62 6.07
CA ASN A 74 -2.17 1.46 6.93
C ASN A 74 -3.40 1.55 7.84
N THR A 75 -3.85 2.74 8.24
CA THR A 75 -5.14 2.90 8.95
C THR A 75 -6.28 2.29 8.15
N LYS A 76 -6.35 2.51 6.84
CA LYS A 76 -7.38 1.88 5.98
C LYS A 76 -7.24 0.36 5.93
N ARG A 77 -6.02 -0.13 5.69
CA ARG A 77 -5.74 -1.57 5.59
C ARG A 77 -6.05 -2.29 6.90
N TYR A 78 -5.69 -1.71 8.03
CA TYR A 78 -5.97 -2.29 9.35
C TYR A 78 -7.44 -2.20 9.71
N ALA A 79 -8.14 -1.12 9.36
CA ALA A 79 -9.58 -1.02 9.59
C ALA A 79 -10.36 -2.12 8.84
N LEU A 80 -9.99 -2.41 7.58
CA LEU A 80 -10.58 -3.49 6.80
C LEU A 80 -10.28 -4.89 7.36
N LEU A 81 -9.13 -5.06 8.03
CA LEU A 81 -8.69 -6.35 8.61
C LEU A 81 -8.88 -6.44 10.13
N ALA A 82 -9.58 -5.48 10.73
CA ALA A 82 -9.76 -5.41 12.18
C ALA A 82 -10.54 -6.61 12.71
N ARG A 83 -11.47 -7.13 11.91
CA ARG A 83 -12.27 -8.32 12.22
C ARG A 83 -11.75 -9.55 11.47
N PRO A 84 -11.91 -10.75 12.05
CA PRO A 84 -11.57 -11.98 11.35
C PRO A 84 -12.48 -12.15 10.13
N TRP A 85 -11.87 -12.60 9.02
CA TRP A 85 -12.63 -12.94 7.82
C TRP A 85 -13.48 -14.19 8.04
N GLN A 86 -14.58 -14.27 7.30
CA GLN A 86 -15.57 -15.34 7.38
C GLN A 86 -15.97 -15.78 5.98
N VAL A 87 -16.44 -17.02 5.85
CA VAL A 87 -17.02 -17.53 4.61
C VAL A 87 -18.41 -18.07 4.92
N PHE A 88 -19.42 -17.55 4.22
CA PHE A 88 -20.81 -17.96 4.37
C PHE A 88 -21.21 -18.92 3.24
N PRO A 89 -22.06 -19.92 3.51
CA PRO A 89 -22.60 -20.77 2.45
C PRO A 89 -23.48 -19.95 1.48
N ALA A 90 -23.57 -20.42 0.23
CA ALA A 90 -24.42 -19.81 -0.79
C ALA A 90 -25.91 -19.84 -0.40
N VAL A 91 -26.32 -20.91 0.29
CA VAL A 91 -27.67 -21.17 0.78
C VAL A 91 -27.64 -21.08 2.30
N ARG A 92 -28.52 -20.27 2.89
CA ARG A 92 -28.52 -20.01 4.34
C ARG A 92 -29.68 -20.69 5.06
N GLU A 93 -30.73 -21.02 4.34
CA GLU A 93 -31.92 -21.68 4.82
C GLU A 93 -31.63 -23.17 5.08
N HIS A 94 -31.76 -23.61 6.33
CA HIS A 94 -31.43 -24.97 6.76
C HIS A 94 -32.30 -26.06 6.13
N ASP A 95 -33.52 -25.73 5.74
CA ASP A 95 -34.51 -26.61 5.13
C ASP A 95 -34.36 -26.72 3.60
N HIS A 96 -33.53 -25.87 2.98
CA HIS A 96 -33.30 -25.91 1.53
C HIS A 96 -32.51 -27.17 1.13
N PRO A 97 -32.91 -27.89 0.06
CA PRO A 97 -32.30 -29.18 -0.32
C PRO A 97 -30.80 -29.07 -0.65
N GLU A 98 -30.34 -27.89 -1.06
CA GLU A 98 -28.94 -27.63 -1.39
C GLU A 98 -28.09 -27.11 -0.21
N PHE A 99 -28.68 -26.92 0.97
CA PHE A 99 -27.99 -26.37 2.14
C PHE A 99 -26.72 -27.15 2.50
N CYS A 100 -26.80 -28.49 2.54
CA CYS A 100 -25.65 -29.34 2.86
C CYS A 100 -24.53 -29.21 1.83
N ARG A 101 -24.86 -29.12 0.53
CA ARG A 101 -23.88 -28.91 -0.55
C ARG A 101 -23.23 -27.53 -0.45
N GLY A 102 -24.03 -26.50 -0.16
CA GLY A 102 -23.53 -25.14 0.09
C GLY A 102 -22.59 -25.07 1.30
N CYS A 103 -22.91 -25.79 2.38
CA CYS A 103 -22.03 -25.92 3.53
C CYS A 103 -20.73 -26.65 3.21
N GLU A 104 -20.77 -27.72 2.42
CA GLU A 104 -19.56 -28.45 1.99
C GLU A 104 -18.63 -27.55 1.17
N ALA A 105 -19.17 -26.81 0.18
CA ALA A 105 -18.39 -25.86 -0.60
C ALA A 105 -17.78 -24.76 0.29
N ARG A 106 -18.54 -24.26 1.28
CA ARG A 106 -18.05 -23.28 2.26
C ARG A 106 -16.90 -23.83 3.09
N ASP A 107 -17.06 -25.02 3.67
CA ASP A 107 -16.02 -25.69 4.47
C ASP A 107 -14.74 -25.88 3.65
N PHE A 108 -14.87 -26.25 2.37
CA PHE A 108 -13.73 -26.44 1.48
C PHE A 108 -13.00 -25.12 1.19
N VAL A 109 -13.73 -24.07 0.83
CA VAL A 109 -13.15 -22.74 0.55
C VAL A 109 -12.43 -22.22 1.79
N GLU A 110 -13.06 -22.32 2.97
CA GLU A 110 -12.44 -21.92 4.22
C GLU A 110 -11.16 -22.72 4.51
N ALA A 111 -11.18 -24.03 4.31
CA ALA A 111 -9.99 -24.87 4.48
C ALA A 111 -8.87 -24.52 3.49
N ALA A 112 -9.22 -24.22 2.23
CA ALA A 112 -8.26 -23.81 1.21
C ALA A 112 -7.58 -22.47 1.55
N LEU A 113 -8.35 -21.48 2.03
CA LEU A 113 -7.82 -20.19 2.46
C LEU A 113 -6.94 -20.30 3.71
N ARG A 114 -7.28 -21.17 4.66
CA ARG A 114 -6.46 -21.44 5.86
C ARG A 114 -5.21 -22.29 5.55
N GLY A 115 -5.23 -23.06 4.46
CA GLY A 115 -4.15 -23.96 4.04
C GLY A 115 -3.08 -23.33 3.14
N LEU A 116 -3.13 -22.01 2.94
CA LEU A 116 -2.16 -21.26 2.13
C LEU A 116 -0.78 -21.28 2.77
N LYS A 117 0.26 -21.38 1.94
CA LYS A 117 1.65 -21.35 2.38
C LYS A 117 2.32 -20.00 2.14
N GLY A 118 3.19 -19.62 3.06
CA GLY A 118 4.06 -18.45 2.98
C GLY A 118 5.37 -18.71 2.24
N PRO A 119 6.22 -17.67 2.10
CA PRO A 119 7.55 -17.78 1.48
C PRO A 119 8.50 -18.75 2.17
N ASP A 120 8.32 -18.95 3.48
CA ASP A 120 9.04 -19.91 4.33
C ASP A 120 8.52 -21.35 4.19
N GLY A 121 7.47 -21.57 3.40
CA GLY A 121 6.79 -22.86 3.25
C GLY A 121 5.83 -23.21 4.39
N GLY A 122 5.74 -22.37 5.42
CA GLY A 122 4.83 -22.51 6.56
C GLY A 122 3.41 -22.05 6.22
N LEU A 123 2.46 -22.25 7.15
CA LEU A 123 1.09 -21.76 6.99
C LEU A 123 1.08 -20.22 7.07
N ARG A 124 0.35 -19.58 6.14
CA ARG A 124 0.18 -18.14 6.08
C ARG A 124 -1.30 -17.79 6.30
N ASP A 125 -1.57 -16.99 7.32
CA ASP A 125 -2.91 -16.41 7.51
C ASP A 125 -3.30 -15.58 6.29
N PHE A 126 -4.48 -15.84 5.75
CA PHE A 126 -5.03 -15.16 4.59
C PHE A 126 -5.11 -13.63 4.78
N ARG A 127 -5.19 -13.12 6.02
CA ARG A 127 -5.08 -11.68 6.30
C ARG A 127 -3.80 -11.06 5.76
N HIS A 128 -2.67 -11.78 5.77
CA HIS A 128 -1.43 -11.28 5.16
C HIS A 128 -1.53 -11.20 3.63
N THR A 129 -2.28 -12.10 2.98
CA THR A 129 -2.55 -12.03 1.54
C THR A 129 -3.41 -10.82 1.23
N LEU A 130 -4.47 -10.58 2.01
CA LEU A 130 -5.34 -9.41 1.84
C LEU A 130 -4.60 -8.11 2.12
N PHE A 131 -3.73 -8.08 3.15
CA PHE A 131 -2.88 -6.93 3.42
C PHE A 131 -2.04 -6.60 2.19
N GLU A 132 -1.32 -7.57 1.62
CA GLU A 132 -0.53 -7.38 0.40
C GLU A 132 -1.39 -7.03 -0.83
N MET A 133 -2.59 -7.58 -0.97
CA MET A 133 -3.55 -7.22 -2.03
C MET A 133 -3.92 -5.73 -1.97
N MET A 134 -4.13 -5.20 -0.78
CA MET A 134 -4.39 -3.77 -0.57
C MET A 134 -3.16 -2.88 -0.78
N SER A 135 -2.01 -3.42 -1.22
CA SER A 135 -0.96 -2.58 -1.80
C SER A 135 -1.44 -1.77 -3.01
N ALA A 136 -2.53 -2.21 -3.65
CA ALA A 136 -3.24 -1.45 -4.67
C ALA A 136 -3.68 -0.06 -4.19
N PHE A 137 -3.97 0.16 -2.89
CA PHE A 137 -4.37 1.48 -2.39
C PHE A 137 -3.31 2.56 -2.65
N TYR A 138 -2.04 2.19 -2.61
CA TYR A 138 -0.93 3.09 -2.87
C TYR A 138 -0.24 2.87 -4.22
N ARG A 139 -0.47 1.77 -4.92
CA ARG A 139 0.11 1.49 -6.25
C ARG A 139 -0.88 1.58 -7.41
N GLY A 140 -2.18 1.72 -7.14
CA GLY A 140 -3.29 1.63 -8.11
C GLY A 140 -3.76 0.20 -8.36
N PHE A 141 -2.84 -0.78 -8.42
CA PHE A 141 -3.20 -2.19 -8.56
C PHE A 141 -2.24 -3.11 -7.79
N SER A 142 -2.68 -4.34 -7.56
CA SER A 142 -1.81 -5.43 -7.10
C SER A 142 -2.07 -6.69 -7.92
N LEU A 143 -1.01 -7.47 -8.10
CA LEU A 143 -1.06 -8.72 -8.84
C LEU A 143 -0.42 -9.83 -8.02
N ALA A 144 -1.08 -10.98 -7.94
CA ALA A 144 -0.51 -12.22 -7.46
C ALA A 144 -0.76 -13.38 -8.42
N GLU A 145 0.17 -14.33 -8.44
CA GLU A 145 -0.05 -15.65 -9.03
C GLU A 145 -0.72 -16.57 -8.01
N MET A 146 -1.79 -17.24 -8.43
CA MET A 146 -2.45 -18.30 -7.69
C MET A 146 -1.81 -19.65 -8.06
N VAL A 147 -1.09 -20.23 -7.10
CA VAL A 147 -0.43 -21.54 -7.28
C VAL A 147 -1.38 -22.62 -6.79
N TRP A 148 -1.79 -23.52 -7.69
CA TRP A 148 -2.74 -24.58 -7.39
C TRP A 148 -2.03 -25.86 -6.94
N ARG A 149 -2.75 -26.71 -6.19
CA ARG A 149 -2.34 -28.07 -5.85
C ARG A 149 -3.54 -29.00 -5.85
N VAL A 150 -3.30 -30.28 -6.06
CA VAL A 150 -4.29 -31.33 -5.76
C VAL A 150 -4.04 -31.81 -4.34
N GLU A 151 -5.07 -31.79 -3.50
CA GLU A 151 -4.99 -32.31 -2.13
C GLU A 151 -4.76 -33.82 -2.15
N ALA A 152 -3.67 -34.27 -1.52
CA ALA A 152 -3.27 -35.67 -1.58
C ALA A 152 -3.96 -36.56 -0.53
N ARG A 153 -4.39 -35.98 0.60
CA ARG A 153 -4.90 -36.70 1.79
C ARG A 153 -5.95 -35.87 2.53
N GLY A 154 -6.70 -36.51 3.43
CA GLY A 154 -7.72 -35.86 4.27
C GLY A 154 -9.10 -35.78 3.60
N ARG A 155 -10.04 -35.05 4.23
CA ARG A 155 -11.43 -34.89 3.77
C ARG A 155 -11.53 -34.38 2.32
N TRP A 156 -10.54 -33.62 1.87
CA TRP A 156 -10.52 -32.96 0.56
C TRP A 156 -9.61 -33.66 -0.46
N ALA A 157 -9.18 -34.91 -0.21
CA ALA A 157 -8.33 -35.63 -1.15
C ALA A 157 -8.92 -35.66 -2.57
N GLY A 158 -8.08 -35.40 -3.58
CA GLY A 158 -8.47 -35.31 -4.99
C GLY A 158 -9.05 -33.95 -5.42
N ARG A 159 -9.27 -33.01 -4.50
CA ARG A 159 -9.75 -31.66 -4.81
C ARG A 159 -8.60 -30.72 -5.19
N TYR A 160 -8.87 -29.79 -6.10
CA TYR A 160 -7.97 -28.69 -6.47
C TYR A 160 -8.07 -27.56 -5.45
N ALA A 161 -7.03 -27.35 -4.66
CA ALA A 161 -6.93 -26.26 -3.68
C ALA A 161 -5.80 -25.30 -4.04
N LEU A 162 -5.71 -24.18 -3.31
CA LEU A 162 -4.61 -23.23 -3.45
C LEU A 162 -3.44 -23.64 -2.54
N ALA A 163 -2.26 -23.75 -3.15
CA ALA A 163 -1.01 -23.93 -2.42
C ALA A 163 -0.50 -22.61 -1.84
N ALA A 164 -0.51 -21.55 -2.65
CA ALA A 164 -0.01 -20.24 -2.29
C ALA A 164 -0.62 -19.16 -3.19
N ILE A 165 -0.62 -17.91 -2.71
CA ILE A 165 -0.92 -16.72 -3.49
C ILE A 165 0.31 -15.82 -3.40
N LYS A 166 1.00 -15.63 -4.54
CA LYS A 166 2.32 -15.00 -4.59
C LYS A 166 2.28 -13.66 -5.31
N PHE A 167 2.31 -12.59 -4.54
CA PHE A 167 2.33 -11.22 -5.07
C PHE A 167 3.61 -10.91 -5.83
N LYS A 168 3.47 -10.11 -6.89
CA LYS A 168 4.56 -9.70 -7.77
C LYS A 168 4.58 -8.18 -7.85
N HIS A 169 5.79 -7.63 -7.95
CA HIS A 169 5.96 -6.19 -7.95
C HIS A 169 5.51 -5.62 -9.30
N PRO A 170 4.75 -4.50 -9.38
CA PRO A 170 4.29 -3.92 -10.65
C PRO A 170 5.38 -3.70 -11.70
N LYS A 171 6.59 -3.33 -11.25
CA LYS A 171 7.79 -3.20 -12.11
C LYS A 171 8.10 -4.45 -12.97
N GLN A 172 7.67 -5.63 -12.56
CA GLN A 172 7.98 -6.91 -13.22
C GLN A 172 6.85 -7.39 -14.17
N ILE A 173 5.81 -6.59 -14.34
CA ILE A 173 4.54 -7.04 -14.90
C ILE A 173 4.16 -6.23 -16.15
N GLY A 174 3.73 -6.94 -17.17
CA GLY A 174 3.00 -6.42 -18.32
C GLY A 174 1.59 -7.00 -18.44
N PHE A 175 0.72 -6.28 -19.15
CA PHE A 175 -0.64 -6.72 -19.46
C PHE A 175 -0.78 -6.93 -20.96
N GLU A 176 -1.33 -8.08 -21.35
CA GLU A 176 -1.80 -8.34 -22.70
C GLU A 176 -3.32 -8.10 -22.73
N LEU A 177 -3.74 -7.06 -23.44
CA LEU A 177 -5.14 -6.66 -23.58
C LEU A 177 -5.70 -7.12 -24.92
N ASP A 178 -7.00 -7.40 -24.97
CA ASP A 178 -7.72 -7.50 -26.25
C ASP A 178 -8.19 -6.13 -26.76
N GLU A 179 -8.87 -6.12 -27.91
CA GLU A 179 -9.41 -4.90 -28.55
C GLU A 179 -10.42 -4.14 -27.69
N PHE A 180 -10.92 -4.76 -26.61
CA PHE A 180 -11.89 -4.20 -25.67
C PHE A 180 -11.29 -3.96 -24.28
N LEU A 181 -9.95 -3.94 -24.17
CA LEU A 181 -9.19 -3.73 -22.93
C LEU A 181 -9.34 -4.84 -21.89
N ASN A 182 -9.90 -6.00 -22.23
CA ASN A 182 -9.92 -7.12 -21.29
C ASN A 182 -8.52 -7.70 -21.14
N VAL A 183 -8.06 -7.87 -19.90
CA VAL A 183 -6.79 -8.54 -19.60
C VAL A 183 -6.88 -10.02 -19.95
N ARG A 184 -6.16 -10.43 -20.99
CA ARG A 184 -6.09 -11.84 -21.44
C ARG A 184 -4.98 -12.60 -20.74
N ALA A 185 -3.83 -11.96 -20.59
CA ALA A 185 -2.69 -12.53 -19.93
C ALA A 185 -1.85 -11.44 -19.26
N VAL A 186 -0.99 -11.90 -18.36
CA VAL A 186 0.00 -11.10 -17.68
C VAL A 186 1.37 -11.57 -18.15
N THR A 187 2.19 -10.65 -18.63
CA THR A 187 3.57 -10.94 -18.99
C THR A 187 4.51 -10.65 -17.84
N SER A 188 5.51 -11.49 -17.66
CA SER A 188 6.61 -11.24 -16.72
C SER A 188 7.92 -11.77 -17.30
N MET A 189 9.05 -11.25 -16.85
CA MET A 189 10.37 -11.69 -17.33
C MET A 189 10.86 -12.90 -16.53
N THR A 190 11.45 -13.87 -17.21
CA THR A 190 11.97 -15.09 -16.59
C THR A 190 13.44 -14.93 -16.17
N PRO A 191 13.91 -15.70 -15.16
CA PRO A 191 15.31 -15.70 -14.73
C PRO A 191 16.32 -16.06 -15.83
N ALA A 192 15.88 -16.80 -16.85
CA ALA A 192 16.73 -17.28 -17.94
C ALA A 192 16.83 -16.29 -19.11
N GLY A 193 16.18 -15.13 -19.02
CA GLY A 193 16.01 -14.19 -20.12
C GLY A 193 14.82 -14.57 -21.01
N GLY A 194 13.92 -13.62 -21.24
CA GLY A 194 12.67 -13.82 -22.02
C GLY A 194 11.41 -13.56 -21.21
N PHE A 195 10.26 -13.46 -21.89
CA PHE A 195 8.97 -13.23 -21.25
C PHE A 195 8.17 -14.53 -21.13
N VAL A 196 7.52 -14.72 -19.99
CA VAL A 196 6.44 -15.69 -19.82
C VAL A 196 5.11 -14.95 -19.88
N SER A 197 4.15 -15.54 -20.58
CA SER A 197 2.77 -15.04 -20.63
C SER A 197 1.90 -15.96 -19.80
N ILE A 198 1.20 -15.39 -18.83
CA ILE A 198 0.44 -16.13 -17.83
C ILE A 198 -1.04 -15.84 -18.01
N PRO A 199 -1.88 -16.88 -18.18
CA PRO A 199 -3.30 -16.69 -18.37
C PRO A 199 -3.94 -15.94 -17.21
N ARG A 200 -4.87 -15.02 -17.52
CA ARG A 200 -5.64 -14.24 -16.53
C ARG A 200 -6.26 -15.07 -15.41
N GLY A 201 -6.69 -16.31 -15.69
CA GLY A 201 -7.30 -17.22 -14.71
C GLY A 201 -6.35 -17.76 -13.64
N LYS A 202 -5.02 -17.63 -13.84
CA LYS A 202 -4.00 -17.94 -12.81
C LYS A 202 -3.66 -16.74 -11.93
N CYS A 203 -4.20 -15.56 -12.24
CA CYS A 203 -3.83 -14.33 -11.58
C CYS A 203 -4.95 -13.80 -10.69
N LEU A 204 -4.59 -13.39 -9.48
CA LEU A 204 -5.37 -12.47 -8.67
C LEU A 204 -4.92 -11.05 -9.05
N LEU A 205 -5.77 -10.32 -9.77
CA LEU A 205 -5.54 -8.93 -10.16
C LEU A 205 -6.56 -8.05 -9.44
N TYR A 206 -6.09 -7.26 -8.49
CA TYR A 206 -6.93 -6.28 -7.80
C TYR A 206 -6.61 -4.88 -8.33
N ILE A 207 -7.62 -4.21 -8.88
CA ILE A 207 -7.51 -2.86 -9.44
C ILE A 207 -8.28 -1.94 -8.51
N TYR A 208 -7.59 -1.00 -7.88
CA TYR A 208 -8.19 -0.04 -6.96
C TYR A 208 -8.49 1.26 -7.70
N ASN A 209 -9.68 1.83 -7.48
CA ASN A 209 -10.16 3.03 -8.18
C ASN A 209 -9.93 2.95 -9.70
N GLY A 210 -10.45 1.90 -10.32
CA GLY A 210 -10.33 1.66 -11.76
C GLY A 210 -10.76 2.88 -12.58
N ARG A 211 -9.97 3.19 -13.61
CA ARG A 211 -10.19 4.33 -14.50
C ARG A 211 -10.01 3.90 -15.95
N ASP A 212 -10.93 4.36 -16.81
CA ASP A 212 -10.89 4.14 -18.26
C ASP A 212 -10.78 2.64 -18.64
N GLU A 213 -11.27 1.74 -17.77
CA GLU A 213 -11.15 0.26 -17.88
C GLU A 213 -9.71 -0.27 -18.01
N LEU A 214 -8.72 0.54 -17.62
CA LEU A 214 -7.32 0.14 -17.67
C LEU A 214 -6.90 -0.65 -16.42
N PRO A 215 -5.97 -1.62 -16.55
CA PRO A 215 -5.59 -2.52 -15.47
C PRO A 215 -4.63 -1.92 -14.42
N TYR A 216 -4.44 -0.60 -14.42
CA TYR A 216 -3.49 0.10 -13.55
C TYR A 216 -4.13 0.70 -12.29
N GLY A 217 -5.44 1.00 -12.34
CA GLY A 217 -6.14 1.68 -11.24
C GLY A 217 -5.64 3.11 -10.98
N ASP A 218 -6.06 3.69 -9.86
CA ASP A 218 -5.65 5.02 -9.41
C ASP A 218 -5.24 4.99 -7.93
N SER A 219 -4.05 5.52 -7.64
CA SER A 219 -3.45 5.49 -6.30
C SER A 219 -3.90 6.69 -5.47
N ASP A 220 -4.20 6.49 -4.19
CA ASP A 220 -4.45 7.63 -3.29
C ASP A 220 -3.22 8.55 -3.19
N LEU A 221 -2.03 7.98 -3.39
CA LEU A 221 -0.77 8.72 -3.33
C LEU A 221 -0.60 9.69 -4.49
N ARG A 222 -1.34 9.49 -5.59
CA ARG A 222 -1.32 10.38 -6.75
C ARG A 222 -1.78 11.78 -6.39
N ALA A 223 -2.79 11.91 -5.54
CA ALA A 223 -3.35 13.19 -5.10
C ALA A 223 -2.43 13.93 -4.12
N VAL A 224 -1.75 13.18 -3.25
CA VAL A 224 -0.94 13.75 -2.16
C VAL A 224 0.55 13.91 -2.50
N TYR A 225 0.99 13.47 -3.69
CA TYR A 225 2.38 13.59 -4.14
C TYR A 225 2.97 14.99 -3.93
N LYS A 226 2.23 16.04 -4.29
CA LYS A 226 2.70 17.44 -4.17
C LYS A 226 3.02 17.80 -2.71
N HIS A 227 2.24 17.29 -1.76
CA HIS A 227 2.45 17.57 -0.35
C HIS A 227 3.62 16.77 0.22
N TRP A 228 3.77 15.51 -0.17
CA TRP A 228 4.95 14.71 0.17
C TRP A 228 6.25 15.32 -0.38
N TYR A 229 6.24 15.75 -1.65
CA TYR A 229 7.40 16.37 -2.29
C TYR A 229 7.81 17.67 -1.60
N SER A 230 6.85 18.58 -1.39
CA SER A 230 7.10 19.85 -0.69
C SER A 230 7.54 19.62 0.76
N LYS A 231 6.91 18.69 1.49
CA LYS A 231 7.30 18.33 2.85
C LYS A 231 8.77 17.91 2.93
N ASN A 232 9.22 17.01 2.06
CA ASN A 232 10.62 16.57 2.04
C ASN A 232 11.58 17.75 1.79
N ARG A 233 11.25 18.64 0.86
CA ARG A 233 12.07 19.84 0.59
C ARG A 233 12.09 20.80 1.78
N ILE A 234 10.97 20.97 2.49
CA ILE A 234 10.89 21.81 3.69
C ILE A 234 11.75 21.22 4.80
N ILE A 235 11.76 19.89 4.98
CA ILE A 235 12.64 19.23 5.96
C ILE A 235 14.11 19.50 5.64
N GLU A 236 14.53 19.40 4.38
CA GLU A 236 15.91 19.72 3.98
C GLU A 236 16.28 21.18 4.31
N LEU A 237 15.40 22.13 3.99
CA LEU A 237 15.61 23.55 4.31
C LEU A 237 15.60 23.82 5.82
N TRP A 238 14.75 23.10 6.57
CA TRP A 238 14.70 23.20 8.02
C TRP A 238 15.98 22.70 8.66
N ASN A 239 16.51 21.56 8.20
CA ASN A 239 17.81 21.04 8.65
C ASN A 239 18.95 22.03 8.36
N LEU A 240 18.95 22.67 7.18
CA LEU A 240 19.91 23.71 6.83
C LEU A 240 19.77 24.94 7.74
N ARG A 241 18.54 25.34 8.07
CA ARG A 241 18.28 26.40 9.04
C ARG A 241 18.83 26.02 10.41
N LEU A 242 18.49 24.85 10.94
CA LEU A 242 18.96 24.37 12.23
C LEU A 242 20.49 24.32 12.30
N GLN A 243 21.15 23.91 11.21
CA GLN A 243 22.61 23.98 11.10
C GLN A 243 23.14 25.41 11.21
N ARG A 244 22.52 26.38 10.52
CA ARG A 244 22.92 27.80 10.58
C ARG A 244 22.61 28.46 11.93
N PHE A 245 21.56 28.04 12.62
CA PHE A 245 21.27 28.52 13.98
C PHE A 245 22.24 27.93 15.01
N GLY A 246 22.60 26.65 14.87
CA GLY A 246 23.58 26.01 15.75
C GLY A 246 25.02 26.46 15.49
N ILE A 247 25.37 26.78 14.25
CA ILE A 247 26.68 27.28 13.83
C ILE A 247 26.46 28.57 13.05
N PRO A 248 26.37 29.72 13.73
CA PRO A 248 26.05 30.97 13.07
C PRO A 248 27.21 31.43 12.18
N PHE A 249 26.86 32.23 11.17
CA PHE A 249 27.85 32.76 10.26
C PHE A 249 28.68 33.83 10.98
N ALA A 250 29.96 33.54 11.19
CA ALA A 250 30.93 34.46 11.75
C ALA A 250 31.71 35.13 10.61
N TYR A 251 31.89 36.44 10.70
CA TYR A 251 32.70 37.20 9.75
C TYR A 251 33.56 38.23 10.46
N ALA A 252 34.68 38.59 9.85
CA ALA A 252 35.55 39.66 10.32
C ALA A 252 36.12 40.42 9.11
N ASN A 253 36.32 41.72 9.27
CA ASN A 253 36.94 42.54 8.24
C ASN A 253 38.46 42.33 8.26
N ALA A 254 39.05 42.08 7.09
CA ALA A 254 40.50 41.98 6.93
C ALA A 254 41.07 43.27 6.28
N PRO A 255 42.32 43.65 6.58
CA PRO A 255 42.91 44.89 6.05
C PRO A 255 43.07 44.91 4.52
N ALA A 256 43.34 43.74 3.92
CA ALA A 256 43.45 43.56 2.47
C ALA A 256 43.12 42.11 2.08
N ALA A 257 42.37 41.93 1.00
CA ALA A 257 42.05 40.61 0.45
C ALA A 257 43.33 39.89 -0.02
N GLY A 258 43.47 38.61 0.31
CA GLY A 258 44.63 37.79 -0.08
C GLY A 258 45.92 38.03 0.72
N SER A 259 45.90 38.90 1.73
CA SER A 259 47.05 39.09 2.63
C SER A 259 47.25 37.90 3.57
N GLN A 260 48.48 37.68 4.06
CA GLN A 260 48.75 36.67 5.12
C GLN A 260 47.88 36.91 6.36
N ALA A 261 47.64 38.17 6.72
CA ALA A 261 46.76 38.54 7.83
C ALA A 261 45.31 38.09 7.58
N ALA A 262 44.79 38.18 6.35
CA ALA A 262 43.47 37.67 6.00
C ALA A 262 43.38 36.14 6.14
N THR A 263 44.43 35.42 5.74
CA THR A 263 44.51 33.96 5.92
C THR A 263 44.55 33.55 7.39
N GLN A 264 45.31 34.25 8.22
CA GLN A 264 45.36 34.03 9.68
C GLN A 264 44.01 34.29 10.33
N VAL A 265 43.35 35.41 10.00
CA VAL A 265 41.99 35.71 10.50
C VAL A 265 40.99 34.65 10.07
N GLN A 266 41.07 34.16 8.83
CA GLN A 266 40.20 33.09 8.35
C GLN A 266 40.45 31.77 9.11
N GLN A 267 41.70 31.46 9.46
CA GLN A 267 42.04 30.27 10.24
C GLN A 267 41.49 30.37 11.67
N VAL A 268 41.68 31.50 12.34
CA VAL A 268 41.13 31.76 13.69
C VAL A 268 39.60 31.71 13.69
N LEU A 269 38.93 32.21 12.64
CA LEU A 269 37.47 32.09 12.50
C LEU A 269 37.00 30.65 12.29
N ARG A 270 37.78 29.79 11.63
CA ARG A 270 37.47 28.35 11.51
C ARG A 270 37.65 27.62 12.84
N GLU A 271 38.72 27.93 13.56
CA GLU A 271 38.95 27.44 14.92
C GLU A 271 37.82 27.88 15.85
N PHE A 272 37.39 29.14 15.80
CA PHE A 272 36.23 29.66 16.55
C PHE A 272 34.89 28.96 16.21
N GLN A 273 34.74 28.43 15.00
CA GLN A 273 33.54 27.66 14.63
C GLN A 273 33.58 26.21 15.13
N GLN A 274 34.78 25.68 15.45
CA GLN A 274 34.98 24.32 15.96
C GLN A 274 35.08 24.30 17.49
N ASP A 275 35.75 25.30 18.07
CA ASP A 275 35.99 25.51 19.49
C ASP A 275 35.30 26.78 19.99
N SER A 276 34.74 26.74 21.20
CA SER A 276 34.00 27.88 21.78
C SER A 276 34.89 29.04 22.25
N SER A 277 36.18 29.06 21.92
CA SER A 277 37.13 30.11 22.30
C SER A 277 38.08 30.44 21.16
N ALA A 278 38.38 31.74 21.00
CA ALA A 278 39.35 32.21 20.01
C ALA A 278 39.97 33.54 20.45
N VAL A 279 41.22 33.79 20.04
CA VAL A 279 41.96 35.03 20.32
C VAL A 279 42.08 35.85 19.05
N PHE A 280 41.58 37.08 19.08
CA PHE A 280 41.62 37.99 17.94
C PHE A 280 42.63 39.14 18.19
N PRO A 281 43.36 39.59 17.16
CA PRO A 281 44.18 40.80 17.25
C PRO A 281 43.34 42.04 17.59
N PRO A 282 43.92 43.11 18.17
CA PRO A 282 43.19 44.28 18.65
C PRO A 282 42.31 44.97 17.60
N ASN A 283 42.68 44.86 16.33
CA ASN A 283 42.01 45.49 15.19
C ASN A 283 40.98 44.58 14.50
N VAL A 284 40.80 43.34 14.95
CA VAL A 284 39.88 42.37 14.36
C VAL A 284 38.71 42.16 15.30
N ARG A 285 37.50 42.48 14.83
CA ARG A 285 36.26 42.25 15.58
C ARG A 285 35.44 41.18 14.87
N PRO A 286 35.36 39.95 15.42
CA PRO A 286 34.43 38.97 14.89
C PRO A 286 33.00 39.45 15.11
N GLN A 287 32.18 39.33 14.10
CA GLN A 287 30.76 39.61 14.15
C GLN A 287 30.01 38.35 13.80
N ILE A 288 29.00 38.04 14.60
CA ILE A 288 28.09 36.95 14.35
C ILE A 288 26.86 37.54 13.67
N LEU A 289 26.51 37.02 12.50
CA LEU A 289 25.27 37.40 11.85
C LEU A 289 24.13 36.61 12.52
N GLU A 290 23.53 37.19 13.54
CA GLU A 290 22.38 36.59 14.22
C GLU A 290 21.13 36.65 13.34
N THR A 291 20.50 35.49 13.14
CA THR A 291 19.17 35.45 12.55
C THR A 291 18.17 35.73 13.67
N ARG A 292 17.45 36.86 13.60
CA ARG A 292 16.39 37.18 14.58
C ARG A 292 15.33 36.09 14.57
N ASP A 293 15.10 35.45 15.72
CA ASP A 293 14.09 34.42 15.86
C ASP A 293 12.73 35.06 16.14
N SER A 294 11.72 34.75 15.32
CA SER A 294 10.38 35.34 15.41
C SER A 294 9.44 34.62 16.38
N GLY A 295 9.96 33.70 17.21
CA GLY A 295 9.22 33.00 18.27
C GLY A 295 8.24 31.90 17.81
N THR A 296 7.88 31.85 16.52
CA THR A 296 7.14 30.73 15.91
C THR A 296 8.00 30.14 14.79
N ASP A 297 8.18 28.82 14.76
CA ASP A 297 8.91 28.16 13.67
C ASP A 297 8.00 27.94 12.45
N PRO A 298 8.11 28.76 11.39
CA PRO A 298 7.27 28.62 10.19
C PRO A 298 7.44 27.27 9.49
N PHE A 299 8.58 26.59 9.70
CA PHE A 299 8.81 25.26 9.12
C PHE A 299 7.89 24.22 9.74
N LEU A 300 7.77 24.22 11.07
CA LEU A 300 6.86 23.29 11.77
C LEU A 300 5.40 23.50 11.33
N ALA A 301 4.96 24.75 11.22
CA ALA A 301 3.61 25.07 10.74
C ALA A 301 3.38 24.57 9.30
N ALA A 302 4.36 24.74 8.41
CA ALA A 302 4.27 24.26 7.03
C ALA A 302 4.27 22.72 6.96
N LEU A 303 5.11 22.05 7.76
CA LEU A 303 5.14 20.58 7.83
C LEU A 303 3.81 20.01 8.32
N GLU A 304 3.21 20.62 9.33
CA GLU A 304 1.93 20.21 9.87
C GLU A 304 0.80 20.39 8.84
N TRP A 305 0.78 21.51 8.12
CA TRP A 305 -0.18 21.71 7.03
C TRP A 305 -0.05 20.62 5.95
N HIS A 306 1.18 20.29 5.52
CA HIS A 306 1.39 19.22 4.55
C HIS A 306 0.96 17.84 5.08
N ASN A 307 1.21 17.54 6.36
CA ASN A 307 0.75 16.29 6.97
C ASN A 307 -0.79 16.19 6.99
N GLN A 308 -1.47 17.29 7.31
CA GLN A 308 -2.93 17.35 7.30
C GLN A 308 -3.47 17.13 5.88
N GLN A 309 -2.90 17.76 4.86
CA GLN A 309 -3.32 17.56 3.47
C GLN A 309 -3.07 16.12 2.98
N ILE A 310 -1.98 15.48 3.44
CA ILE A 310 -1.74 14.05 3.17
C ILE A 310 -2.84 13.18 3.82
N ALA A 311 -3.18 13.46 5.08
CA ALA A 311 -4.23 12.74 5.78
C ALA A 311 -5.59 12.89 5.09
N ILE A 312 -5.97 14.13 4.73
CA ILE A 312 -7.22 14.44 4.02
C ILE A 312 -7.27 13.69 2.69
N GLY A 313 -6.20 13.73 1.90
CA GLY A 313 -6.17 13.08 0.59
C GLY A 313 -6.29 11.55 0.64
N ILE A 314 -5.89 10.91 1.74
CA ILE A 314 -5.89 9.44 1.87
C ILE A 314 -7.10 8.92 2.65
N LEU A 315 -7.47 9.60 3.75
CA LEU A 315 -8.49 9.19 4.72
C LEU A 315 -9.80 9.96 4.57
N LEU A 316 -9.85 11.00 3.73
CA LEU A 316 -11.02 11.85 3.54
C LEU A 316 -11.50 12.58 4.82
N GLN A 317 -10.63 12.71 5.83
CA GLN A 317 -10.90 13.44 7.07
C GLN A 317 -9.84 14.51 7.34
N THR A 318 -10.28 15.66 7.85
CA THR A 318 -9.45 16.82 8.22
C THR A 318 -8.90 16.73 9.64
N LEU A 319 -9.54 15.97 10.51
CA LEU A 319 -9.22 15.88 11.94
C LEU A 319 -8.20 14.77 12.22
N THR A 320 -6.94 14.96 11.83
CA THR A 320 -5.89 14.03 12.25
C THR A 320 -5.00 14.51 13.38
N SER A 321 -4.87 15.81 13.67
CA SER A 321 -3.91 16.23 14.72
C SER A 321 -4.11 17.57 15.45
N GLY A 322 -5.04 18.48 15.09
CA GLY A 322 -4.94 19.88 15.58
C GLY A 322 -6.18 20.55 16.19
N GLU A 323 -7.39 20.11 15.86
CA GLU A 323 -8.61 20.91 16.14
C GLU A 323 -9.43 20.43 17.34
N GLY A 324 -9.01 19.36 18.02
CA GLY A 324 -9.68 18.83 19.22
C GLY A 324 -9.78 19.83 20.39
N ILE A 325 -9.04 20.94 20.36
CA ILE A 325 -8.90 21.91 21.46
C ILE A 325 -10.04 22.95 21.48
N ARG A 326 -10.83 23.13 20.41
CA ARG A 326 -11.92 24.12 20.39
C ARG A 326 -13.29 23.47 20.61
N SER A 327 -14.00 23.95 21.65
CA SER A 327 -15.40 23.64 21.97
C SER A 327 -16.28 23.66 20.71
N GLY A 328 -16.78 22.49 20.29
CA GLY A 328 -17.46 22.24 19.00
C GLY A 328 -16.87 21.07 18.20
N SER A 329 -15.66 20.61 18.56
CA SER A 329 -14.87 19.56 17.89
C SER A 329 -15.52 18.17 17.82
N MET A 330 -16.40 17.82 18.77
CA MET A 330 -16.97 16.47 18.86
C MET A 330 -18.02 16.17 17.80
N ALA A 331 -18.89 17.14 17.46
CA ALA A 331 -19.90 16.95 16.41
C ALA A 331 -19.26 16.92 15.02
N LEU A 332 -18.25 17.77 14.79
CA LEU A 332 -17.46 17.79 13.56
C LEU A 332 -16.65 16.50 13.40
N GLY A 333 -16.02 16.02 14.48
CA GLY A 333 -15.30 14.73 14.50
C GLY A 333 -16.16 13.53 14.11
N ARG A 334 -17.44 13.50 14.52
CA ARG A 334 -18.38 12.45 14.12
C ARG A 334 -18.64 12.45 12.62
N VAL A 335 -18.95 13.60 12.02
CA VAL A 335 -19.22 13.68 10.57
C VAL A 335 -18.01 13.24 9.74
N HIS A 336 -16.80 13.65 10.11
CA HIS A 336 -15.59 13.21 9.41
C HIS A 336 -15.35 11.70 9.54
N PHE A 337 -15.68 11.15 10.70
CA PHE A 337 -15.58 9.72 10.94
C PHE A 337 -16.62 8.92 10.15
N ASP A 338 -17.86 9.40 10.03
CA ASP A 338 -18.92 8.77 9.24
C ASP A 338 -18.53 8.66 7.75
N ILE A 339 -17.91 9.72 7.21
CA ILE A 339 -17.38 9.72 5.84
C ILE A 339 -16.27 8.67 5.68
N LEU A 340 -15.35 8.60 6.65
CA LEU A 340 -14.30 7.58 6.63
C LEU A 340 -14.91 6.17 6.67
N LEU A 341 -15.88 5.91 7.55
CA LEU A 341 -16.54 4.61 7.64
C LEU A 341 -17.24 4.24 6.33
N PHE A 342 -17.95 5.18 5.71
CA PHE A 342 -18.60 4.97 4.42
C PHE A 342 -17.57 4.61 3.34
N ALA A 343 -16.44 5.34 3.29
CA ALA A 343 -15.35 5.05 2.35
C ALA A 343 -14.73 3.67 2.61
N LEU A 344 -14.50 3.30 3.87
CA LEU A 344 -13.97 1.99 4.25
C LEU A 344 -14.93 0.86 3.90
N GLU A 345 -16.24 1.04 4.06
CA GLU A 345 -17.24 0.05 3.68
C GLU A 345 -17.27 -0.17 2.16
N CYS A 346 -17.15 0.90 1.36
CA CYS A 346 -17.01 0.79 -0.10
C CYS A 346 -15.73 0.02 -0.48
N MET A 347 -14.59 0.36 0.11
CA MET A 347 -13.32 -0.35 -0.13
C MET A 347 -13.40 -1.82 0.31
N LYS A 348 -14.08 -2.10 1.42
CA LYS A 348 -14.29 -3.47 1.90
C LYS A 348 -15.06 -4.29 0.86
N GLN A 349 -16.17 -3.75 0.35
CA GLN A 349 -16.98 -4.42 -0.67
C GLN A 349 -16.18 -4.68 -1.96
N ASP A 350 -15.31 -3.76 -2.36
CA ASP A 350 -14.43 -3.94 -3.52
C ASP A 350 -13.42 -5.09 -3.31
N VAL A 351 -12.74 -5.12 -2.16
CA VAL A 351 -11.83 -6.22 -1.79
C VAL A 351 -12.58 -7.56 -1.69
N GLU A 352 -13.74 -7.59 -1.04
CA GLU A 352 -14.58 -8.79 -0.92
C GLU A 352 -15.02 -9.28 -2.30
N SER A 353 -15.43 -8.38 -3.19
CA SER A 353 -15.83 -8.69 -4.57
C SER A 353 -14.68 -9.33 -5.35
N ALA A 354 -13.47 -8.76 -5.27
CA ALA A 354 -12.30 -9.30 -5.94
C ALA A 354 -11.93 -10.70 -5.42
N VAL A 355 -11.99 -10.94 -4.10
CA VAL A 355 -11.75 -12.27 -3.51
C VAL A 355 -12.83 -13.27 -3.95
N ASN A 356 -14.10 -12.88 -3.87
CA ASN A 356 -15.20 -13.75 -4.27
C ASN A 356 -15.13 -14.13 -5.75
N ALA A 357 -14.87 -13.15 -6.62
CA ALA A 357 -14.83 -13.35 -8.06
C ALA A 357 -13.59 -14.14 -8.52
N GLN A 358 -12.42 -13.88 -7.94
CA GLN A 358 -11.14 -14.38 -8.47
C GLN A 358 -10.53 -15.52 -7.68
N ILE A 359 -10.97 -15.75 -6.44
CA ILE A 359 -10.47 -16.84 -5.58
C ILE A 359 -11.57 -17.85 -5.31
N VAL A 360 -12.71 -17.40 -4.77
CA VAL A 360 -13.78 -18.30 -4.33
C VAL A 360 -14.46 -19.00 -5.49
N ARG A 361 -14.86 -18.26 -6.54
CA ARG A 361 -15.49 -18.87 -7.72
C ARG A 361 -14.59 -19.90 -8.41
N PRO A 362 -13.31 -19.62 -8.76
CA PRO A 362 -12.44 -20.62 -9.35
C PRO A 362 -12.19 -21.85 -8.48
N LEU A 363 -12.12 -21.68 -7.15
CA LEU A 363 -12.02 -22.81 -6.21
C LEU A 363 -13.24 -23.73 -6.30
N VAL A 364 -14.44 -23.19 -6.45
CA VAL A 364 -15.66 -23.99 -6.59
C VAL A 364 -15.73 -24.62 -7.98
N ASP A 365 -15.56 -23.82 -9.05
CA ASP A 365 -15.71 -24.26 -10.44
C ASP A 365 -14.74 -25.39 -10.81
N LEU A 366 -13.54 -25.40 -10.23
CA LEU A 366 -12.55 -26.46 -10.44
C LEU A 366 -12.92 -27.80 -9.80
N ASN A 367 -13.81 -27.79 -8.81
CA ASN A 367 -14.12 -28.95 -7.99
C ASN A 367 -15.57 -29.44 -8.14
N TRP A 368 -16.49 -28.54 -8.50
CA TRP A 368 -17.91 -28.82 -8.66
C TRP A 368 -18.52 -27.99 -9.78
N SER A 369 -19.61 -28.49 -10.35
CA SER A 369 -20.40 -27.83 -11.40
C SER A 369 -21.80 -27.37 -10.93
N HIS A 370 -22.05 -27.33 -9.61
CA HIS A 370 -23.37 -27.04 -9.05
C HIS A 370 -23.70 -25.53 -8.93
N GLY A 371 -22.76 -24.63 -9.21
CA GLY A 371 -23.01 -23.18 -9.19
C GLY A 371 -23.34 -22.58 -7.82
N LEU A 372 -22.99 -23.27 -6.71
CA LEU A 372 -23.22 -22.78 -5.35
C LEU A 372 -21.91 -22.17 -4.85
N TYR A 373 -21.83 -20.85 -4.89
CA TYR A 373 -20.62 -20.12 -4.52
C TYR A 373 -20.73 -19.57 -3.10
N PRO A 374 -19.88 -20.04 -2.16
CA PRO A 374 -19.76 -19.41 -0.85
C PRO A 374 -19.40 -17.93 -0.97
N GLN A 375 -19.70 -17.15 0.07
CA GLN A 375 -19.41 -15.72 0.11
C GLN A 375 -18.36 -15.44 1.18
N PHE A 376 -17.19 -15.00 0.75
CA PHE A 376 -16.16 -14.42 1.60
C PHE A 376 -16.60 -13.03 2.08
N SER A 377 -16.40 -12.74 3.37
CA SER A 377 -16.62 -11.42 3.95
C SER A 377 -15.60 -11.09 5.03
N LEU A 378 -15.26 -9.81 5.13
CA LEU A 378 -14.49 -9.17 6.21
C LEU A 378 -15.37 -8.74 7.39
N GLY A 379 -16.68 -9.02 7.33
CA GLY A 379 -17.66 -8.63 8.33
C GLY A 379 -18.10 -7.17 8.21
N ASN A 380 -18.94 -6.74 9.14
CA ASN A 380 -19.40 -5.34 9.16
C ASN A 380 -18.37 -4.48 9.88
N ILE A 381 -18.07 -3.30 9.32
CA ILE A 381 -17.34 -2.26 10.02
C ILE A 381 -18.34 -1.60 10.97
N ASN A 382 -18.34 -2.03 12.24
CA ASN A 382 -19.26 -1.47 13.22
C ASN A 382 -18.69 -0.14 13.75
N GLU A 383 -19.48 0.91 13.62
CA GLU A 383 -19.17 2.28 14.08
C GLU A 383 -18.73 2.28 15.56
N LYS A 384 -19.36 1.43 16.40
CA LYS A 384 -19.00 1.31 17.82
C LYS A 384 -17.56 0.82 18.05
N ASP A 385 -17.10 -0.17 17.29
CA ASP A 385 -15.78 -0.80 17.52
C ASP A 385 -14.64 0.14 17.10
N VAL A 386 -14.83 0.87 16.00
CA VAL A 386 -13.81 1.78 15.47
C VAL A 386 -13.80 3.11 16.23
N VAL A 387 -14.97 3.63 16.63
CA VAL A 387 -15.07 4.79 17.55
C VAL A 387 -14.42 4.46 18.89
N GLN A 388 -14.67 3.28 19.46
CA GLN A 388 -14.04 2.84 20.71
C GLN A 388 -12.52 2.71 20.56
N LEU A 389 -12.03 2.17 19.44
CA LEU A 389 -10.59 2.06 19.17
C LEU A 389 -9.92 3.44 19.04
N ALA A 390 -10.54 4.36 18.28
CA ALA A 390 -10.02 5.72 18.09
C ALA A 390 -10.06 6.56 19.38
N GLN A 391 -11.13 6.43 20.16
CA GLN A 391 -11.25 7.10 21.46
C GLN A 391 -10.27 6.52 22.49
N ALA A 392 -10.09 5.20 22.52
CA ALA A 392 -9.12 4.54 23.39
C ALA A 392 -7.68 4.95 23.04
N MET A 393 -7.31 4.96 21.75
CA MET A 393 -5.98 5.38 21.33
C MET A 393 -5.70 6.85 21.64
N ASN A 394 -6.69 7.73 21.45
CA ASN A 394 -6.54 9.16 21.72
C ASN A 394 -6.38 9.43 23.23
N VAL A 395 -7.14 8.75 24.09
CA VAL A 395 -7.05 8.90 25.56
C VAL A 395 -5.71 8.37 26.09
N LEU A 396 -5.22 7.26 25.55
CA LEU A 396 -3.95 6.66 25.95
C LEU A 396 -2.72 7.50 25.55
N LEU A 397 -2.78 8.12 24.36
CA LEU A 397 -1.73 9.02 23.86
C LEU A 397 -1.73 10.39 24.56
N THR A 398 -2.92 10.92 24.87
CA THR A 398 -3.08 12.27 25.43
C THR A 398 -2.68 12.34 26.91
N HIS A 399 -2.88 11.26 27.67
CA HIS A 399 -2.66 11.29 29.12
C HIS A 399 -1.42 10.52 29.61
N GLN A 400 -0.67 9.83 28.72
CA GLN A 400 0.48 8.99 29.09
C GLN A 400 0.15 7.94 30.19
N VAL A 401 -1.12 7.51 30.26
CA VAL A 401 -1.71 6.90 31.47
C VAL A 401 -1.44 5.40 31.65
N VAL A 402 -1.07 4.62 30.63
CA VAL A 402 -0.99 3.15 30.83
C VAL A 402 0.43 2.61 30.75
N GLY A 403 0.86 2.00 31.87
CA GLY A 403 1.90 0.98 31.91
C GLY A 403 1.35 -0.43 31.60
N PRO A 404 2.16 -1.36 31.07
CA PRO A 404 1.73 -2.52 30.26
C PRO A 404 0.91 -3.64 30.94
N ARG A 405 0.45 -3.49 32.20
CA ARG A 405 -0.04 -4.63 33.02
C ARG A 405 -1.47 -4.49 33.58
N GLU A 406 -2.25 -3.49 33.18
CA GLU A 406 -3.60 -3.34 33.73
C GLU A 406 -4.58 -4.46 33.31
N PRO A 407 -5.35 -5.06 34.25
CA PRO A 407 -6.26 -6.18 33.96
C PRO A 407 -7.44 -5.83 33.07
N ILE A 408 -7.98 -4.61 33.19
CA ILE A 408 -9.13 -4.14 32.41
C ILE A 408 -8.85 -4.09 30.90
N LEU A 409 -7.60 -3.83 30.50
CA LEU A 409 -7.20 -3.89 29.09
C LEU A 409 -7.09 -5.33 28.59
N ARG A 410 -6.71 -6.28 29.46
CA ARG A 410 -6.66 -7.69 29.09
C ARG A 410 -8.05 -8.25 28.84
N GLU A 411 -9.03 -7.85 29.65
CA GLU A 411 -10.43 -8.26 29.47
C GLU A 411 -11.04 -7.65 28.19
N MET A 412 -10.74 -6.38 27.90
CA MET A 412 -11.23 -5.67 26.72
C MET A 412 -10.61 -6.16 25.39
N PHE A 413 -9.40 -6.74 25.44
CA PHE A 413 -8.69 -7.34 24.28
C PHE A 413 -8.60 -8.88 24.33
N ASN A 414 -9.30 -9.52 25.27
CA ASN A 414 -9.39 -10.97 25.45
C ASN A 414 -8.04 -11.69 25.68
N LEU A 415 -7.17 -11.11 26.51
CA LEU A 415 -5.86 -11.66 26.90
C LEU A 415 -5.96 -12.42 28.23
N PRO A 416 -5.15 -13.49 28.43
CA PRO A 416 -5.19 -14.30 29.65
C PRO A 416 -4.76 -13.51 30.91
N PRO A 417 -5.27 -13.90 32.08
CA PRO A 417 -4.94 -13.26 33.35
C PRO A 417 -3.45 -13.42 33.67
N LEU A 418 -2.88 -12.45 34.39
CA LEU A 418 -1.52 -12.55 34.89
C LEU A 418 -1.52 -13.47 36.12
N GLU A 419 -0.75 -14.56 36.08
CA GLU A 419 -0.40 -15.32 37.29
C GLU A 419 0.51 -14.45 38.16
N GLU A 420 0.19 -14.37 39.47
CA GLU A 420 0.92 -13.55 40.46
C GLU A 420 2.37 -13.99 40.68
#